data_AF-W0FQM8-F1
#
_entry.id   AF-W0FQM8-F1
#
_cell.length_a   1.000
_cell.length_b   1.000
_cell.length_c   1.000
_cell.angle_alpha   90.00
_cell.angle_beta   90.00
_cell.angle_gamma   90.00
#
_symmetry.space_group_name_H-M   'P 1'
#
loop_
_entity.id
_entity.type
_entity.pdbx_description
1 polymer ?
#
loop_
_entity_poly.entity_id
_entity_poly.type
_entity_poly.pdbx_seq_one_letter_code
_entity_poly.pdbx_strand_id
1 'polypeptide(L)'
;MQMNKDLSAIRVNQEGYVTGLPVSAAVLPGGPVILKNDAGEILRTVSFDPPQADPASGDQVALLDLGLLEAGSYELGNESGFRRFAVRPGAWNDVTHALIKGLYYQRCGCELSPVHAGPYSHPACHTAPVLDWEDRSIRRRITGGWHDAGDYGKYVGPGAVAVAHLLYAWELFPQGCSGELNIPESGNGLPDILNEARYELEWILQMQRSDGAFHHKLTTAFFAPFIMPQDDLEPEYLSPLSFCGTADACACLALAARVYRSFDEAFAGRMLFSACRAWDWLQAHPDFVPFMNPEGIRTGWYRGRGDTDDRFWAACELFAATGEDQYKAAA
;
A
#
# COMPACT_ATOMS: atom_id res chain seq x y z
N MET A 1 -18.98 16.38 20.80
CA MET A 1 -19.15 14.99 20.35
C MET A 1 -19.01 14.11 21.58
N GLN A 2 -20.12 13.56 22.09
CA GLN A 2 -20.13 12.76 23.31
C GLN A 2 -19.52 11.40 22.94
N MET A 3 -18.27 11.14 23.37
CA MET A 3 -17.69 9.81 23.22
C MET A 3 -18.62 8.81 23.93
N ASN A 4 -19.02 7.75 23.24
CA ASN A 4 -19.76 6.63 23.85
C ASN A 4 -18.98 6.17 25.08
N LYS A 5 -19.55 6.37 26.27
CA LYS A 5 -18.90 6.00 27.54
C LYS A 5 -18.91 4.49 27.77
N ASP A 6 -19.81 3.77 27.08
CA ASP A 6 -19.89 2.32 27.13
C ASP A 6 -19.35 1.75 25.81
N LEU A 7 -18.27 0.98 25.91
CA LEU A 7 -17.79 0.15 24.81
C LEU A 7 -18.88 -0.85 24.48
N SER A 8 -19.34 -0.88 23.23
CA SER A 8 -20.35 -1.87 22.84
C SER A 8 -19.83 -3.28 23.05
N ALA A 9 -20.72 -4.22 23.35
CA ALA A 9 -20.40 -5.64 23.36
C ALA A 9 -20.36 -6.24 21.94
N ILE A 10 -20.76 -5.50 20.90
CA ILE A 10 -20.95 -6.02 19.54
C ILE A 10 -19.95 -5.38 18.57
N ARG A 11 -19.30 -6.21 17.75
CA ARG A 11 -18.36 -5.82 16.71
C ARG A 11 -18.88 -6.37 15.37
N VAL A 12 -19.00 -5.47 14.40
CA VAL A 12 -19.41 -5.76 13.03
C VAL A 12 -18.47 -5.03 12.08
N ASN A 13 -18.43 -5.43 10.81
CA ASN A 13 -17.80 -4.62 9.77
C ASN A 13 -18.60 -3.33 9.60
N GLN A 14 -17.95 -2.18 9.86
CA GLN A 14 -18.62 -0.87 9.84
C GLN A 14 -18.91 -0.36 8.42
N GLU A 15 -18.14 -0.80 7.42
CA GLU A 15 -18.44 -0.55 6.01
C GLU A 15 -19.64 -1.38 5.54
N GLY A 16 -19.86 -2.51 6.19
CA GLY A 16 -20.91 -3.48 5.90
C GLY A 16 -20.38 -4.76 5.27
N TYR A 17 -21.28 -5.52 4.68
CA TYR A 17 -21.02 -6.85 4.11
C TYR A 17 -21.47 -6.90 2.65
N VAL A 18 -20.80 -7.72 1.85
CA VAL A 18 -21.13 -7.89 0.43
C VAL A 18 -22.27 -8.90 0.28
N THR A 19 -23.29 -8.56 -0.50
CA THR A 19 -24.38 -9.48 -0.84
C THR A 19 -23.83 -10.78 -1.45
N GLY A 20 -24.34 -11.93 -0.99
CA GLY A 20 -23.87 -13.25 -1.45
C GLY A 20 -22.66 -13.79 -0.69
N LEU A 21 -22.09 -13.03 0.26
CA LEU A 21 -21.10 -13.53 1.21
C LEU A 21 -21.72 -13.67 2.62
N PRO A 22 -21.22 -14.61 3.45
CA PRO A 22 -21.67 -14.76 4.83
C PRO A 22 -21.42 -13.51 5.67
N VAL A 23 -22.38 -13.20 6.55
CA VAL A 23 -22.28 -12.11 7.52
C VAL A 23 -21.85 -12.68 8.86
N SER A 24 -20.73 -12.17 9.39
CA SER A 24 -20.21 -12.56 10.70
C SER A 24 -20.10 -11.37 11.64
N ALA A 25 -20.31 -11.60 12.94
CA ALA A 25 -20.14 -10.59 13.99
C ALA A 25 -19.38 -11.19 15.16
N ALA A 26 -18.64 -10.37 15.91
CA ALA A 26 -18.03 -10.78 17.17
C ALA A 26 -18.77 -10.12 18.33
N VAL A 27 -19.09 -10.91 19.36
CA VAL A 27 -19.78 -10.43 20.55
C VAL A 27 -19.00 -10.77 21.82
N LEU A 28 -18.90 -9.79 22.71
CA LEU A 28 -18.40 -9.96 24.07
C LEU A 28 -19.47 -10.63 24.94
N PRO A 29 -19.13 -11.11 26.17
CA PRO A 29 -20.05 -11.88 26.97
C PRO A 29 -21.33 -11.12 27.30
N GLY A 30 -22.45 -11.81 27.16
CA GLY A 30 -23.78 -11.25 27.36
C GLY A 30 -24.86 -12.27 27.02
N GLY A 31 -26.11 -11.80 26.95
CA GLY A 31 -27.24 -12.62 26.52
C GLY A 31 -27.35 -12.72 24.99
N PRO A 32 -28.33 -13.51 24.50
CA PRO A 32 -28.64 -13.63 23.08
C PRO A 32 -28.79 -12.27 22.39
N VAL A 33 -28.40 -12.19 21.12
CA VAL A 33 -28.56 -10.97 20.31
C VAL A 33 -29.69 -11.14 19.29
N ILE A 34 -30.35 -10.04 18.98
CA ILE A 34 -31.49 -9.99 18.07
C ILE A 34 -31.04 -9.30 16.78
N LEU A 35 -31.24 -9.97 15.65
CA LEU A 35 -31.08 -9.42 14.31
C LEU A 35 -32.43 -8.91 13.80
N LYS A 36 -32.49 -7.63 13.46
CA LYS A 36 -33.66 -6.97 12.86
C LYS A 36 -33.36 -6.43 11.48
N ASN A 37 -34.37 -6.34 10.62
CA ASN A 37 -34.30 -5.55 9.38
C ASN A 37 -34.59 -4.07 9.63
N ASP A 38 -34.53 -3.27 8.57
CA ASP A 38 -34.77 -1.82 8.61
C ASP A 38 -36.21 -1.43 9.01
N ALA A 39 -37.19 -2.33 8.80
CA ALA A 39 -38.56 -2.16 9.26
C ALA A 39 -38.72 -2.44 10.78
N GLY A 40 -37.66 -2.87 11.46
CA GLY A 40 -37.66 -3.27 12.85
C GLY A 40 -38.20 -4.68 13.11
N GLU A 41 -38.47 -5.45 12.06
CA GLU A 41 -38.93 -6.83 12.17
C GLU A 41 -37.78 -7.72 12.65
N ILE A 42 -38.07 -8.55 13.64
CA ILE A 42 -37.11 -9.52 14.17
C ILE A 42 -36.96 -10.65 13.16
N LEU A 43 -35.78 -10.75 12.54
CA LEU A 43 -35.45 -11.82 11.61
C LEU A 43 -34.97 -13.06 12.35
N ARG A 44 -34.16 -12.87 13.40
CA ARG A 44 -33.55 -13.97 14.15
C ARG A 44 -33.17 -13.52 15.56
N THR A 45 -33.34 -14.41 16.53
CA THR A 45 -32.64 -14.34 17.83
C THR A 45 -31.49 -15.34 17.78
N VAL A 46 -30.27 -14.86 18.00
CA VAL A 46 -29.04 -15.64 17.92
C VAL A 46 -28.54 -15.89 19.34
N SER A 47 -28.69 -17.13 19.77
CA SER A 47 -27.95 -17.66 20.93
C SER A 47 -26.60 -18.17 20.46
N PHE A 48 -25.62 -18.12 21.34
CA PHE A 48 -24.24 -18.55 21.06
C PHE A 48 -23.71 -19.34 22.24
N ASP A 49 -22.77 -20.25 21.94
CA ASP A 49 -22.02 -20.96 22.98
C ASP A 49 -21.29 -19.97 23.89
N PRO A 50 -20.94 -20.36 25.12
CA PRO A 50 -20.15 -19.52 26.01
C PRO A 50 -18.94 -18.94 25.26
N PRO A 51 -18.74 -17.60 25.31
CA PRO A 51 -17.61 -16.95 24.67
C PRO A 51 -16.27 -17.61 25.04
N GLN A 52 -15.35 -17.67 24.09
CA GLN A 52 -14.02 -18.26 24.27
C GLN A 52 -12.97 -17.17 24.44
N ALA A 53 -11.88 -17.48 25.14
CA ALA A 53 -10.75 -16.56 25.25
C ALA A 53 -10.12 -16.32 23.88
N ASP A 54 -10.13 -15.08 23.41
CA ASP A 54 -9.34 -14.65 22.27
C ASP A 54 -7.89 -14.42 22.74
N PRO A 55 -6.91 -15.20 22.24
CA PRO A 55 -5.53 -15.12 22.74
C PRO A 55 -4.83 -13.80 22.40
N ALA A 56 -5.32 -13.05 21.41
CA ALA A 56 -4.72 -11.79 21.00
C ALA A 56 -5.11 -10.62 21.93
N SER A 57 -6.37 -10.53 22.31
CA SER A 57 -6.90 -9.46 23.18
C SER A 57 -7.00 -9.85 24.65
N GLY A 58 -7.15 -11.16 24.95
CA GLY A 58 -7.54 -11.66 26.27
C GLY A 58 -9.04 -11.56 26.55
N ASP A 59 -9.83 -10.99 25.63
CA ASP A 59 -11.28 -10.88 25.77
C ASP A 59 -11.95 -12.25 25.63
N GLN A 60 -13.13 -12.38 26.23
CA GLN A 60 -14.01 -13.51 25.98
C GLN A 60 -14.93 -13.16 24.79
N VAL A 61 -14.82 -13.89 23.68
CA VAL A 61 -15.50 -13.54 22.41
C VAL A 61 -16.29 -14.75 21.90
N ALA A 62 -17.52 -14.51 21.45
CA ALA A 62 -18.27 -15.43 20.61
C ALA A 62 -18.34 -14.89 19.18
N LEU A 63 -17.98 -15.72 18.20
CA LEU A 63 -18.16 -15.40 16.78
C LEU A 63 -19.53 -15.91 16.33
N LEU A 64 -20.35 -14.99 15.82
CA LEU A 64 -21.68 -15.26 15.31
C LEU A 64 -21.61 -15.40 13.79
N ASP A 65 -22.16 -16.49 13.27
CA ASP A 65 -22.49 -16.63 11.86
C ASP A 65 -23.97 -16.31 11.65
N LEU A 66 -24.23 -15.18 10.98
CA LEU A 66 -25.58 -14.75 10.62
C LEU A 66 -26.04 -15.33 9.27
N GLY A 67 -25.14 -16.02 8.56
CA GLY A 67 -25.37 -16.62 7.25
C GLY A 67 -25.44 -15.59 6.12
N LEU A 68 -26.10 -15.98 5.03
CA LEU A 68 -26.38 -15.07 3.92
C LEU A 68 -27.58 -14.17 4.29
N LEU A 69 -27.40 -12.88 4.11
CA LEU A 69 -28.45 -11.87 4.24
C LEU A 69 -28.68 -11.21 2.88
N GLU A 70 -29.94 -10.88 2.62
CA GLU A 70 -30.32 -10.09 1.44
C GLU A 70 -29.74 -8.68 1.51
N ALA A 71 -29.74 -7.97 0.39
CA ALA A 71 -29.34 -6.56 0.39
C ALA A 71 -30.31 -5.73 1.26
N GLY A 72 -29.77 -4.92 2.17
CA GLY A 72 -30.57 -4.12 3.10
C GLY A 72 -29.78 -3.61 4.31
N SER A 73 -30.49 -2.90 5.18
CA SER A 73 -29.98 -2.41 6.47
C SER A 73 -30.44 -3.32 7.60
N TYR A 74 -29.54 -3.56 8.55
CA TYR A 74 -29.75 -4.47 9.67
C TYR A 74 -29.34 -3.84 10.99
N GLU A 75 -29.99 -4.28 12.06
CA GLU A 75 -29.63 -3.95 13.44
C GLU A 75 -29.37 -5.26 14.20
N LEU A 76 -28.18 -5.40 14.79
CA LEU A 76 -27.81 -6.50 15.68
C LEU A 76 -27.64 -5.95 17.09
N GLY A 77 -28.45 -6.41 18.04
CA GLY A 77 -28.43 -5.84 19.39
C GLY A 77 -29.10 -6.67 20.46
N ASN A 78 -28.82 -6.31 21.71
CA ASN A 78 -29.51 -6.78 22.91
C ASN A 78 -29.69 -5.62 23.90
N GLU A 79 -30.05 -5.90 25.15
CA GLU A 79 -30.24 -4.89 26.19
C GLU A 79 -28.99 -4.05 26.48
N SER A 80 -27.80 -4.57 26.19
CA SER A 80 -26.52 -3.88 26.36
C SER A 80 -26.18 -2.93 25.20
N GLY A 81 -26.99 -2.90 24.14
CA GLY A 81 -26.84 -2.00 23.00
C GLY A 81 -26.91 -2.72 21.65
N PHE A 82 -26.81 -1.94 20.57
CA PHE A 82 -26.92 -2.44 19.21
C PHE A 82 -25.84 -1.87 18.27
N ARG A 83 -25.71 -2.51 17.11
CA ARG A 83 -24.92 -2.07 15.95
C ARG A 83 -25.78 -2.15 14.70
N ARG A 84 -25.62 -1.16 13.83
CA ARG A 84 -26.21 -1.18 12.50
C ARG A 84 -25.14 -1.46 11.47
N PHE A 85 -25.51 -2.21 10.45
CA PHE A 85 -24.68 -2.49 9.29
C PHE A 85 -25.56 -2.65 8.06
N ALA A 86 -24.96 -2.49 6.89
CA ALA A 86 -25.63 -2.71 5.62
C ALA A 86 -25.04 -3.94 4.93
N VAL A 87 -25.89 -4.64 4.19
CA VAL A 87 -25.50 -5.66 3.22
C VAL A 87 -25.82 -5.09 1.85
N ARG A 88 -24.81 -4.96 0.99
CA ARG A 88 -24.98 -4.38 -0.34
C ARG A 88 -23.99 -4.96 -1.34
N PRO A 89 -24.31 -5.00 -2.64
CA PRO A 89 -23.29 -5.24 -3.66
C PRO A 89 -22.19 -4.19 -3.54
N GLY A 90 -20.92 -4.60 -3.67
CA GLY A 90 -19.79 -3.68 -3.64
C GLY A 90 -19.61 -2.93 -2.31
N ALA A 91 -20.02 -3.51 -1.17
CA ALA A 91 -19.95 -2.85 0.14
C ALA A 91 -18.56 -2.33 0.52
N TRP A 92 -17.51 -2.87 -0.09
CA TRP A 92 -16.11 -2.48 0.16
C TRP A 92 -15.49 -1.63 -0.96
N ASN A 93 -16.22 -1.32 -2.03
CA ASN A 93 -15.67 -0.56 -3.16
C ASN A 93 -15.18 0.82 -2.72
N ASP A 94 -15.97 1.54 -1.92
CA ASP A 94 -15.62 2.89 -1.47
C ASP A 94 -14.35 2.89 -0.61
N VAL A 95 -14.22 1.94 0.33
CA VAL A 95 -13.00 1.82 1.15
C VAL A 95 -11.82 1.36 0.31
N THR A 96 -12.00 0.45 -0.65
CA THR A 96 -10.93 0.05 -1.58
C THR A 96 -10.44 1.24 -2.42
N HIS A 97 -11.34 2.04 -2.98
CA HIS A 97 -10.99 3.25 -3.71
C HIS A 97 -10.32 4.29 -2.79
N ALA A 98 -10.81 4.47 -1.57
CA ALA A 98 -10.19 5.38 -0.60
C ALA A 98 -8.77 4.95 -0.22
N LEU A 99 -8.52 3.64 -0.06
CA LEU A 99 -7.19 3.10 0.24
C LEU A 99 -6.21 3.36 -0.91
N ILE A 100 -6.61 3.14 -2.16
CA ILE A 100 -5.75 3.40 -3.32
C ILE A 100 -5.56 4.92 -3.51
N LYS A 101 -6.63 5.72 -3.41
CA LYS A 101 -6.56 7.19 -3.46
C LYS A 101 -5.72 7.76 -2.31
N GLY A 102 -5.59 7.05 -1.19
CA GLY A 102 -4.67 7.40 -0.12
C GLY A 102 -3.25 7.65 -0.62
N LEU A 103 -2.78 6.88 -1.60
CA LEU A 103 -1.46 7.04 -2.21
C LEU A 103 -1.34 8.32 -3.05
N TYR A 104 -2.42 8.76 -3.70
CA TYR A 104 -2.46 10.07 -4.37
C TYR A 104 -2.18 11.20 -3.37
N TYR A 105 -2.73 11.11 -2.15
CA TYR A 105 -2.47 12.09 -1.10
C TYR A 105 -1.04 12.05 -0.54
N GLN A 106 -0.31 10.96 -0.81
CA GLN A 106 1.10 10.82 -0.46
C GLN A 106 2.04 11.27 -1.59
N ARG A 107 1.54 11.69 -2.76
CA ARG A 107 2.43 12.08 -3.87
C ARG A 107 3.33 13.26 -3.48
N CYS A 108 4.62 13.05 -3.65
CA CYS A 108 5.69 14.01 -3.46
C CYS A 108 6.05 14.69 -4.80
N GLY A 109 6.55 15.92 -4.78
CA GLY A 109 7.07 16.58 -5.99
C GLY A 109 6.02 17.24 -6.90
N CYS A 110 4.73 17.11 -6.57
CA CYS A 110 3.64 17.71 -7.34
C CYS A 110 2.68 18.50 -6.45
N GLU A 111 1.90 19.40 -7.06
CA GLU A 111 0.74 19.99 -6.41
C GLU A 111 -0.36 18.93 -6.25
N LEU A 112 -0.98 18.87 -5.08
CA LEU A 112 -2.26 18.20 -4.91
C LEU A 112 -3.37 19.25 -5.06
N SER A 113 -3.96 19.34 -6.25
CA SER A 113 -4.92 20.41 -6.54
C SER A 113 -6.25 20.21 -5.81
N PRO A 114 -6.98 21.29 -5.47
CA PRO A 114 -8.30 21.18 -4.82
C PRO A 114 -9.33 20.35 -5.60
N VAL A 115 -9.19 20.23 -6.93
CA VAL A 115 -10.10 19.43 -7.78
C VAL A 115 -10.05 17.94 -7.44
N HIS A 116 -8.85 17.43 -7.13
CA HIS A 116 -8.64 16.01 -6.84
C HIS A 116 -8.49 15.73 -5.34
N ALA A 117 -7.91 16.69 -4.60
CA ALA A 117 -7.56 16.56 -3.19
C ALA A 117 -8.55 17.25 -2.21
N GLY A 118 -9.46 18.09 -2.71
CA GLY A 118 -10.40 18.82 -1.87
C GLY A 118 -9.69 19.62 -0.76
N PRO A 119 -10.09 19.45 0.52
CA PRO A 119 -9.50 20.19 1.64
C PRO A 119 -8.07 19.73 2.00
N TYR A 120 -7.59 18.62 1.44
CA TYR A 120 -6.26 18.07 1.68
C TYR A 120 -5.24 18.53 0.63
N SER A 121 -5.57 19.54 -0.16
CA SER A 121 -4.68 20.12 -1.17
C SER A 121 -3.44 20.77 -0.57
N HIS A 122 -2.31 20.68 -1.26
CA HIS A 122 -1.10 21.45 -0.94
C HIS A 122 -0.29 21.78 -2.21
N PRO A 123 0.51 22.87 -2.22
CA PRO A 123 1.45 23.17 -3.30
C PRO A 123 2.52 22.08 -3.46
N ALA A 124 3.24 22.10 -4.58
CA ALA A 124 4.35 21.16 -4.79
C ALA A 124 5.41 21.24 -3.68
N CYS A 125 5.77 20.07 -3.15
CA CYS A 125 6.76 19.87 -2.09
C CYS A 125 8.04 19.21 -2.64
N HIS A 126 9.16 19.32 -1.91
CA HIS A 126 10.39 18.56 -2.20
C HIS A 126 10.85 18.64 -3.67
N THR A 127 10.84 19.85 -4.26
CA THR A 127 11.20 20.08 -5.68
C THR A 127 12.63 20.57 -5.90
N ALA A 128 13.38 20.78 -4.81
CA ALA A 128 14.77 21.17 -4.83
C ALA A 128 15.66 20.03 -5.37
N PRO A 129 16.83 20.32 -5.95
CA PRO A 129 17.80 19.28 -6.28
C PRO A 129 18.24 18.51 -5.03
N VAL A 130 18.28 17.19 -5.14
CA VAL A 130 18.74 16.28 -4.08
C VAL A 130 20.26 16.16 -4.12
N LEU A 131 20.87 15.87 -2.98
CA LEU A 131 22.31 15.70 -2.83
C LEU A 131 22.66 14.22 -2.70
N ASP A 132 23.71 13.75 -3.38
CA ASP A 132 24.25 12.43 -3.07
C ASP A 132 24.90 12.46 -1.68
N TRP A 133 24.64 11.41 -0.87
CA TRP A 133 25.16 11.37 0.48
C TRP A 133 26.67 11.17 0.53
N GLU A 134 27.22 10.33 -0.36
CA GLU A 134 28.65 9.98 -0.41
C GLU A 134 29.48 11.11 -1.03
N ASP A 135 28.92 11.82 -2.02
CA ASP A 135 29.51 13.02 -2.62
C ASP A 135 28.48 14.15 -2.77
N ARG A 136 28.46 15.05 -1.77
CA ARG A 136 27.53 16.19 -1.71
C ARG A 136 27.73 17.24 -2.82
N SER A 137 28.78 17.12 -3.64
CA SER A 137 28.94 17.95 -4.83
C SER A 137 28.03 17.50 -5.98
N ILE A 138 27.63 16.22 -5.97
CA ILE A 138 26.70 15.65 -6.94
C ILE A 138 25.27 16.06 -6.58
N ARG A 139 24.63 16.73 -7.52
CA ARG A 139 23.22 17.14 -7.43
C ARG A 139 22.41 16.47 -8.51
N ARG A 140 21.23 15.96 -8.15
CA ARG A 140 20.29 15.34 -9.09
C ARG A 140 18.91 15.96 -8.93
N ARG A 141 18.14 16.00 -10.01
CA ARG A 141 16.71 16.30 -9.93
C ARG A 141 15.98 14.97 -9.89
N ILE A 142 15.58 14.55 -8.69
CA ILE A 142 14.74 13.38 -8.45
C ILE A 142 13.44 13.92 -7.83
N THR A 143 12.32 13.63 -8.45
CA THR A 143 11.00 14.11 -8.00
C THR A 143 9.95 13.05 -8.25
N GLY A 144 8.75 13.23 -7.68
CA GLY A 144 7.71 12.22 -7.68
C GLY A 144 7.86 11.23 -6.52
N GLY A 145 7.11 10.14 -6.66
CA GLY A 145 6.98 9.07 -5.68
C GLY A 145 6.08 9.43 -4.51
N TRP A 146 5.91 8.50 -3.58
CA TRP A 146 5.09 8.69 -2.40
C TRP A 146 5.92 8.99 -1.16
N HIS A 147 5.49 9.97 -0.36
CA HIS A 147 5.86 10.04 1.05
C HIS A 147 5.47 8.71 1.72
N ASP A 148 6.41 8.09 2.40
CA ASP A 148 6.31 6.69 2.84
C ASP A 148 5.27 6.47 3.95
N ALA A 149 5.17 7.42 4.86
CA ALA A 149 4.30 7.30 6.02
C ALA A 149 3.84 8.68 6.50
N GLY A 150 3.91 8.90 7.82
CA GLY A 150 3.68 10.22 8.43
C GLY A 150 4.85 11.19 8.25
N ASP A 151 6.02 10.71 7.81
CA ASP A 151 7.14 11.54 7.36
C ASP A 151 7.19 11.65 5.84
N TYR A 152 8.05 12.55 5.35
CA TYR A 152 8.21 12.82 3.92
C TYR A 152 9.34 12.05 3.24
N GLY A 153 9.99 11.12 3.95
CA GLY A 153 10.99 10.24 3.34
C GLY A 153 10.38 9.32 2.29
N LYS A 154 11.19 8.91 1.32
CA LYS A 154 10.81 7.98 0.24
C LYS A 154 11.80 6.83 0.19
N TYR A 155 11.35 5.58 0.19
CA TYR A 155 12.19 4.40 0.40
C TYR A 155 11.91 3.35 -0.68
N VAL A 156 12.95 2.88 -1.37
CA VAL A 156 12.78 2.03 -2.55
C VAL A 156 12.12 0.69 -2.22
N GLY A 157 12.53 0.03 -1.13
CA GLY A 157 11.96 -1.27 -0.73
C GLY A 157 10.46 -1.17 -0.43
N PRO A 158 10.03 -0.35 0.56
CA PRO A 158 8.61 -0.13 0.84
C PRO A 158 7.80 0.32 -0.37
N GLY A 159 8.32 1.26 -1.17
CA GLY A 159 7.67 1.73 -2.40
C GLY A 159 7.48 0.62 -3.43
N ALA A 160 8.51 -0.20 -3.66
CA ALA A 160 8.47 -1.33 -4.58
C ALA A 160 7.44 -2.40 -4.15
N VAL A 161 7.39 -2.74 -2.85
CA VAL A 161 6.41 -3.70 -2.30
C VAL A 161 4.99 -3.13 -2.34
N ALA A 162 4.81 -1.83 -2.05
CA ALA A 162 3.51 -1.17 -2.15
C ALA A 162 2.98 -1.19 -3.59
N VAL A 163 3.82 -0.84 -4.58
CA VAL A 163 3.49 -0.96 -6.00
C VAL A 163 3.14 -2.40 -6.35
N ALA A 164 3.94 -3.38 -5.92
CA ALA A 164 3.69 -4.77 -6.26
C ALA A 164 2.31 -5.25 -5.78
N HIS A 165 1.87 -4.87 -4.58
CA HIS A 165 0.52 -5.17 -4.11
C HIS A 165 -0.57 -4.54 -4.99
N LEU A 166 -0.39 -3.31 -5.49
CA LEU A 166 -1.32 -2.70 -6.44
C LEU A 166 -1.36 -3.48 -7.76
N LEU A 167 -0.19 -3.88 -8.27
CA LEU A 167 -0.08 -4.64 -9.51
C LEU A 167 -0.68 -6.04 -9.39
N TYR A 168 -0.42 -6.77 -8.30
CA TYR A 168 -1.07 -8.05 -8.05
C TYR A 168 -2.58 -7.92 -7.83
N ALA A 169 -3.04 -6.88 -7.14
CA ALA A 169 -4.47 -6.61 -7.00
C ALA A 169 -5.12 -6.39 -8.37
N TRP A 170 -4.45 -5.66 -9.26
CA TRP A 170 -4.90 -5.48 -10.64
C TRP A 170 -4.94 -6.79 -11.43
N GLU A 171 -3.90 -7.63 -11.36
CA GLU A 171 -3.85 -8.88 -12.11
C GLU A 171 -4.86 -9.92 -11.63
N LEU A 172 -5.01 -10.04 -10.31
CA LEU A 172 -5.84 -11.07 -9.70
C LEU A 172 -7.31 -10.64 -9.57
N PHE A 173 -7.56 -9.35 -9.32
CA PHE A 173 -8.87 -8.82 -8.96
C PHE A 173 -9.20 -7.49 -9.67
N PRO A 174 -9.08 -7.40 -11.02
CA PRO A 174 -9.26 -6.13 -11.74
C PRO A 174 -10.65 -5.52 -11.53
N GLN A 175 -11.69 -6.33 -11.38
CA GLN A 175 -13.05 -5.85 -11.13
C GLN A 175 -13.22 -5.19 -9.76
N GLY A 176 -12.37 -5.52 -8.78
CA GLY A 176 -12.40 -4.94 -7.44
C GLY A 176 -11.60 -3.64 -7.30
N CYS A 177 -10.79 -3.27 -8.30
CA CYS A 177 -9.86 -2.13 -8.20
C CYS A 177 -9.79 -1.24 -9.46
N SER A 178 -10.69 -1.43 -10.43
CA SER A 178 -10.73 -0.67 -11.70
C SER A 178 -11.48 0.67 -11.62
N GLY A 179 -12.05 1.03 -10.48
CA GLY A 179 -12.83 2.26 -10.35
C GLY A 179 -12.00 3.53 -10.49
N GLU A 180 -12.66 4.60 -10.94
CA GLU A 180 -12.06 5.94 -10.99
C GLU A 180 -11.83 6.47 -9.58
N LEU A 181 -10.63 6.98 -9.34
CA LEU A 181 -10.17 7.49 -8.04
C LEU A 181 -10.24 9.02 -7.97
N ASN A 182 -10.59 9.71 -9.06
CA ASN A 182 -10.50 11.16 -9.19
C ASN A 182 -9.09 11.67 -8.84
N ILE A 183 -8.14 11.24 -9.65
CA ILE A 183 -6.73 11.68 -9.68
C ILE A 183 -6.48 12.41 -11.01
N PRO A 184 -5.36 13.15 -11.18
CA PRO A 184 -5.10 13.92 -12.40
C PRO A 184 -5.17 13.10 -13.69
N GLU A 185 -4.82 11.82 -13.61
CA GLU A 185 -4.79 10.90 -14.75
C GLU A 185 -6.15 10.22 -15.04
N SER A 186 -7.17 10.40 -14.19
CA SER A 186 -8.48 9.76 -14.37
C SER A 186 -9.07 10.04 -15.75
N GLY A 187 -9.48 8.96 -16.44
CA GLY A 187 -10.06 9.03 -17.79
C GLY A 187 -9.04 9.03 -18.94
N ASN A 188 -7.75 8.82 -18.67
CA ASN A 188 -6.71 8.73 -19.71
C ASN A 188 -6.65 7.38 -20.46
N GLY A 189 -7.51 6.43 -20.11
CA GLY A 189 -7.54 5.08 -20.69
C GLY A 189 -6.69 4.04 -19.96
N LEU A 190 -5.90 4.44 -18.96
CA LEU A 190 -5.24 3.55 -18.00
C LEU A 190 -6.09 3.48 -16.70
N PRO A 191 -6.31 2.30 -16.11
CA PRO A 191 -6.97 2.18 -14.81
C PRO A 191 -6.26 3.00 -13.74
N ASP A 192 -7.01 3.68 -12.87
CA ASP A 192 -6.41 4.62 -11.92
C ASP A 192 -5.47 3.97 -10.90
N ILE A 193 -5.70 2.71 -10.52
CA ILE A 193 -4.73 1.94 -9.72
C ILE A 193 -3.37 1.80 -10.41
N LEU A 194 -3.35 1.68 -11.75
CA LEU A 194 -2.13 1.65 -12.54
C LEU A 194 -1.58 3.06 -12.76
N ASN A 195 -2.41 4.09 -12.95
CA ASN A 195 -1.90 5.47 -12.94
C ASN A 195 -1.17 5.80 -11.63
N GLU A 196 -1.73 5.40 -10.49
CA GLU A 196 -1.12 5.64 -9.19
C GLU A 196 0.18 4.82 -9.03
N ALA A 197 0.16 3.51 -9.34
CA ALA A 197 1.36 2.69 -9.32
C ALA A 197 2.48 3.23 -10.23
N ARG A 198 2.13 3.80 -11.39
CA ARG A 198 3.08 4.42 -12.32
C ARG A 198 3.81 5.61 -11.69
N TYR A 199 3.12 6.40 -10.86
CA TYR A 199 3.72 7.56 -10.20
C TYR A 199 4.91 7.17 -9.32
N GLU A 200 4.79 6.06 -8.59
CA GLU A 200 5.89 5.51 -7.78
C GLU A 200 6.95 4.79 -8.62
N LEU A 201 6.55 4.01 -9.63
CA LEU A 201 7.48 3.35 -10.55
C LEU A 201 8.42 4.35 -11.25
N GLU A 202 7.90 5.50 -11.66
CA GLU A 202 8.70 6.56 -12.27
C GLU A 202 9.69 7.20 -11.27
N TRP A 203 9.36 7.27 -9.98
CA TRP A 203 10.31 7.65 -8.94
C TRP A 203 11.36 6.56 -8.69
N ILE A 204 10.94 5.30 -8.54
CA ILE A 204 11.86 4.15 -8.35
C ILE A 204 12.89 4.11 -9.47
N LEU A 205 12.50 4.26 -10.74
CA LEU A 205 13.45 4.31 -11.86
C LEU A 205 14.56 5.37 -11.68
N GLN A 206 14.23 6.54 -11.12
CA GLN A 206 15.20 7.62 -10.88
C GLN A 206 16.20 7.28 -9.77
N MET A 207 15.89 6.28 -8.94
CA MET A 207 16.76 5.78 -7.87
C MET A 207 17.79 4.76 -8.37
N GLN A 208 17.71 4.33 -9.64
CA GLN A 208 18.68 3.41 -10.23
C GLN A 208 20.01 4.11 -10.54
N ARG A 209 21.10 3.50 -10.08
CA ARG A 209 22.48 3.90 -10.36
C ARG A 209 22.90 3.48 -11.76
N SER A 210 24.00 4.06 -12.23
CA SER A 210 24.60 3.71 -13.53
C SER A 210 25.18 2.30 -13.58
N ASP A 211 25.38 1.62 -12.44
CA ASP A 211 25.84 0.23 -12.35
C ASP A 211 24.68 -0.79 -12.28
N GLY A 212 23.44 -0.33 -12.12
CA GLY A 212 22.23 -1.18 -12.06
C GLY A 212 21.61 -1.30 -10.67
N ALA A 213 22.38 -1.04 -9.60
CA ALA A 213 21.87 -1.02 -8.23
C ALA A 213 20.91 0.14 -7.97
N PHE A 214 20.12 0.03 -6.90
CA PHE A 214 19.22 1.10 -6.46
C PHE A 214 19.73 1.74 -5.16
N HIS A 215 19.69 3.07 -5.13
CA HIS A 215 19.81 3.83 -3.88
C HIS A 215 18.73 3.40 -2.90
N HIS A 216 19.05 3.29 -1.60
CA HIS A 216 18.12 2.73 -0.63
C HIS A 216 16.89 3.63 -0.40
N LYS A 217 17.12 4.94 -0.31
CA LYS A 217 16.11 5.94 0.04
C LYS A 217 16.52 7.35 -0.32
N LEU A 218 15.53 8.23 -0.38
CA LEU A 218 15.68 9.68 -0.52
C LEU A 218 14.96 10.34 0.66
N THR A 219 15.72 10.95 1.57
CA THR A 219 15.17 11.59 2.78
C THR A 219 15.98 12.82 3.16
N THR A 220 15.41 13.72 3.95
CA THR A 220 16.20 14.66 4.76
C THR A 220 17.07 13.91 5.78
N ALA A 221 18.02 14.59 6.43
CA ALA A 221 18.91 13.95 7.41
C ALA A 221 18.16 13.51 8.70
N PHE A 222 17.10 14.22 9.08
CA PHE A 222 16.30 13.97 10.27
C PHE A 222 14.82 14.10 9.92
N PHE A 223 13.94 13.44 10.68
CA PHE A 223 12.50 13.62 10.48
C PHE A 223 12.10 15.08 10.62
N ALA A 224 11.24 15.53 9.70
CA ALA A 224 10.63 16.85 9.78
C ALA A 224 9.80 16.98 11.07
N PRO A 225 9.64 18.20 11.61
CA PRO A 225 8.60 18.47 12.60
C PRO A 225 7.20 18.24 11.98
N PHE A 226 6.14 18.35 12.78
CA PHE A 226 4.75 18.32 12.30
C PHE A 226 4.40 19.63 11.56
N ILE A 227 4.88 19.75 10.33
CA ILE A 227 4.64 20.85 9.39
C ILE A 227 3.96 20.31 8.13
N MET A 228 3.64 21.18 7.17
CA MET A 228 3.16 20.75 5.86
C MET A 228 4.34 20.41 4.94
N PRO A 229 4.16 19.54 3.91
CA PRO A 229 5.27 19.08 3.09
C PRO A 229 5.94 20.18 2.28
N GLN A 230 5.20 21.23 1.87
CA GLN A 230 5.79 22.37 1.18
C GLN A 230 6.67 23.26 2.08
N ASP A 231 6.55 23.12 3.40
CA ASP A 231 7.33 23.88 4.38
C ASP A 231 8.57 23.11 4.85
N ASP A 232 8.70 21.83 4.49
CA ASP A 232 9.91 21.04 4.71
C ASP A 232 10.97 21.37 3.64
N LEU A 233 11.78 22.40 3.94
CA LEU A 233 12.77 22.96 3.03
C LEU A 233 14.20 22.43 3.28
N GLU A 234 14.35 21.44 4.18
CA GLU A 234 15.65 20.82 4.43
C GLU A 234 16.14 20.06 3.19
N PRO A 235 17.46 20.00 2.93
CA PRO A 235 17.98 19.25 1.79
C PRO A 235 17.66 17.76 1.90
N GLU A 236 17.15 17.18 0.81
CA GLU A 236 17.03 15.73 0.68
C GLU A 236 18.35 15.11 0.20
N TYR A 237 18.65 13.95 0.76
CA TYR A 237 19.86 13.18 0.49
C TYR A 237 19.52 11.81 -0.08
N LEU A 238 20.16 11.52 -1.20
CA LEU A 238 20.16 10.19 -1.81
C LEU A 238 21.11 9.30 -1.02
N SER A 239 20.56 8.34 -0.28
CA SER A 239 21.36 7.43 0.55
C SER A 239 22.13 6.42 -0.30
N PRO A 240 23.18 5.76 0.24
CA PRO A 240 23.86 4.67 -0.45
C PRO A 240 22.91 3.55 -0.91
N LEU A 241 23.39 2.70 -1.80
CA LEU A 241 22.63 1.56 -2.31
C LEU A 241 22.27 0.56 -1.20
N SER A 242 21.29 -0.29 -1.47
CA SER A 242 21.02 -1.46 -0.65
C SER A 242 20.74 -2.69 -1.51
N PHE A 243 21.10 -3.86 -1.00
CA PHE A 243 20.85 -5.14 -1.65
C PHE A 243 19.35 -5.44 -1.72
N CYS A 244 18.63 -5.38 -0.60
CA CYS A 244 17.18 -5.57 -0.54
C CYS A 244 16.45 -4.62 -1.48
N GLY A 245 16.69 -3.31 -1.38
CA GLY A 245 16.02 -2.35 -2.26
C GLY A 245 16.35 -2.51 -3.75
N THR A 246 17.53 -3.06 -4.08
CA THR A 246 17.86 -3.40 -5.47
C THR A 246 17.07 -4.62 -5.96
N ALA A 247 16.92 -5.64 -5.12
CA ALA A 247 16.14 -6.84 -5.42
C ALA A 247 14.62 -6.55 -5.45
N ASP A 248 14.10 -5.76 -4.51
CA ASP A 248 12.71 -5.29 -4.49
C ASP A 248 12.38 -4.50 -5.76
N ALA A 249 13.24 -3.54 -6.13
CA ALA A 249 13.07 -2.78 -7.36
C ALA A 249 13.13 -3.71 -8.58
N CYS A 250 14.05 -4.68 -8.61
CA CYS A 250 14.13 -5.67 -9.67
C CYS A 250 12.81 -6.44 -9.85
N ALA A 251 12.26 -6.97 -8.76
CA ALA A 251 11.02 -7.74 -8.78
C ALA A 251 9.83 -6.88 -9.21
N CYS A 252 9.68 -5.70 -8.59
CA CYS A 252 8.60 -4.76 -8.86
C CYS A 252 8.61 -4.25 -10.31
N LEU A 253 9.79 -3.92 -10.84
CA LEU A 253 9.94 -3.47 -12.23
C LEU A 253 9.69 -4.61 -13.23
N ALA A 254 10.10 -5.85 -12.93
CA ALA A 254 9.77 -7.01 -13.77
C ALA A 254 8.25 -7.28 -13.79
N LEU A 255 7.58 -7.20 -12.64
CA LEU A 255 6.12 -7.30 -12.52
C LEU A 255 5.43 -6.17 -13.31
N ALA A 256 5.88 -4.93 -13.16
CA ALA A 256 5.36 -3.79 -13.91
C ALA A 256 5.54 -3.97 -15.43
N ALA A 257 6.67 -4.50 -15.89
CA ALA A 257 6.87 -4.77 -17.31
C ALA A 257 5.83 -5.73 -17.89
N ARG A 258 5.37 -6.71 -17.11
CA ARG A 258 4.30 -7.63 -17.52
C ARG A 258 2.95 -6.95 -17.54
N VAL A 259 2.59 -6.25 -16.45
CA VAL A 259 1.28 -5.58 -16.30
C VAL A 259 1.07 -4.47 -17.32
N TYR A 260 2.07 -3.61 -17.55
CA TYR A 260 1.93 -2.44 -18.41
C TYR A 260 2.05 -2.74 -19.90
N ARG A 261 2.50 -3.93 -20.30
CA ARG A 261 2.80 -4.25 -21.71
C ARG A 261 1.63 -3.99 -22.65
N SER A 262 0.40 -4.29 -22.23
CA SER A 262 -0.81 -4.08 -23.02
C SER A 262 -1.30 -2.64 -23.05
N PHE A 263 -0.79 -1.77 -22.17
CA PHE A 263 -1.22 -0.38 -22.03
C PHE A 263 -0.19 0.62 -22.58
N ASP A 264 1.10 0.36 -22.32
CA ASP A 264 2.22 1.21 -22.71
C ASP A 264 3.47 0.34 -22.89
N GLU A 265 3.67 -0.17 -24.10
CA GLU A 265 4.78 -1.07 -24.45
C GLU A 265 6.16 -0.42 -24.21
N ALA A 266 6.28 0.89 -24.47
CA ALA A 266 7.52 1.61 -24.26
C ALA A 266 7.86 1.73 -22.77
N PHE A 267 6.86 2.06 -21.94
CA PHE A 267 7.02 2.07 -20.49
C PHE A 267 7.40 0.68 -19.96
N ALA A 268 6.67 -0.36 -20.36
CA ALA A 268 6.95 -1.75 -19.99
C ALA A 268 8.37 -2.19 -20.38
N GLY A 269 8.84 -1.82 -21.58
CA GLY A 269 10.21 -2.08 -22.02
C GLY A 269 11.27 -1.41 -21.14
N ARG A 270 11.02 -0.17 -20.67
CA ARG A 270 11.92 0.51 -19.71
C ARG A 270 11.95 -0.19 -18.36
N MET A 271 10.79 -0.63 -17.86
CA MET A 271 10.70 -1.38 -16.61
C MET A 271 11.55 -2.66 -16.69
N LEU A 272 11.35 -3.47 -17.75
CA LEU A 272 12.07 -4.73 -17.92
C LEU A 272 13.58 -4.51 -18.04
N PHE A 273 14.00 -3.52 -18.85
CA PHE A 273 15.41 -3.18 -19.00
C PHE A 273 16.05 -2.80 -17.66
N SER A 274 15.37 -1.98 -16.86
CA SER A 274 15.85 -1.58 -15.54
C SER A 274 15.92 -2.78 -14.57
N ALA A 275 14.92 -3.66 -14.60
CA ALA A 275 14.90 -4.90 -13.80
C ALA A 275 16.07 -5.83 -14.15
N CYS A 276 16.32 -6.11 -15.43
CA CYS A 276 17.46 -6.95 -15.85
C CYS A 276 18.79 -6.37 -15.38
N ARG A 277 18.97 -5.04 -15.42
CA ARG A 277 20.20 -4.40 -14.92
C ARG A 277 20.37 -4.52 -13.41
N ALA A 278 19.27 -4.45 -12.66
CA ALA A 278 19.28 -4.69 -11.22
C ALA A 278 19.70 -6.13 -10.91
N TRP A 279 19.14 -7.09 -11.65
CA TRP A 279 19.51 -8.49 -11.55
C TRP A 279 20.97 -8.76 -11.89
N ASP A 280 21.48 -8.22 -12.99
CA ASP A 280 22.88 -8.36 -13.38
C ASP A 280 23.82 -7.85 -12.28
N TRP A 281 23.46 -6.71 -11.66
CA TRP A 281 24.19 -6.20 -10.51
C TRP A 281 24.13 -7.15 -9.31
N LEU A 282 22.96 -7.69 -8.98
CA LEU A 282 22.78 -8.65 -7.90
C LEU A 282 23.59 -9.94 -8.13
N GLN A 283 23.65 -10.44 -9.36
CA GLN A 283 24.44 -11.63 -9.71
C GLN A 283 25.95 -11.38 -9.61
N ALA A 284 26.39 -10.16 -9.92
CA ALA A 284 27.78 -9.75 -9.75
C ALA A 284 28.18 -9.53 -8.27
N HIS A 285 27.20 -9.37 -7.37
CA HIS A 285 27.39 -9.14 -5.94
C HIS A 285 26.60 -10.19 -5.12
N PRO A 286 27.09 -11.43 -5.02
CA PRO A 286 26.37 -12.51 -4.33
C PRO A 286 26.39 -12.39 -2.80
N ASP A 287 27.38 -11.67 -2.25
CA ASP A 287 27.54 -11.53 -0.80
C ASP A 287 26.70 -10.36 -0.28
N PHE A 288 25.65 -10.67 0.48
CA PHE A 288 24.76 -9.68 1.08
C PHE A 288 25.50 -8.71 2.00
N VAL A 289 25.24 -7.42 1.81
CA VAL A 289 25.67 -6.35 2.73
C VAL A 289 24.42 -5.64 3.27
N PRO A 290 24.19 -5.66 4.60
CA PRO A 290 23.05 -4.99 5.19
C PRO A 290 23.19 -3.48 5.04
N PHE A 291 22.08 -2.82 4.67
CA PHE A 291 22.03 -1.37 4.70
C PHE A 291 22.14 -0.85 6.14
N MET A 292 23.00 0.15 6.31
CA MET A 292 23.17 0.88 7.55
C MET A 292 22.97 2.36 7.26
N ASN A 293 22.17 3.04 8.07
CA ASN A 293 22.07 4.49 7.97
C ASN A 293 23.47 5.10 8.10
N PRO A 294 23.90 5.93 7.13
CA PRO A 294 25.13 6.67 7.27
C PRO A 294 25.13 7.56 8.51
N GLU A 295 26.32 7.84 9.04
CA GLU A 295 26.46 8.74 10.19
C GLU A 295 25.88 10.12 9.88
N GLY A 296 24.80 10.50 10.55
CA GLY A 296 24.12 11.79 10.37
C GLY A 296 22.71 11.66 9.80
N ILE A 297 22.36 10.50 9.21
CA ILE A 297 20.97 10.18 8.85
C ILE A 297 20.28 9.49 10.04
N ARG A 298 19.08 9.95 10.37
CA ARG A 298 18.24 9.45 11.49
C ARG A 298 16.81 9.08 11.08
N THR A 299 16.48 9.16 9.80
CA THR A 299 15.20 8.71 9.23
C THR A 299 15.09 7.18 9.20
N GLY A 300 13.94 6.66 8.74
CA GLY A 300 13.61 5.23 8.72
C GLY A 300 14.74 4.35 8.16
N TRP A 301 15.00 3.21 8.80
CA TRP A 301 16.13 2.36 8.43
C TRP A 301 15.81 1.37 7.31
N TYR A 302 14.59 0.82 7.29
CA TYR A 302 14.16 -0.25 6.39
C TYR A 302 15.23 -1.30 6.06
N ARG A 303 15.99 -1.72 7.09
CA ARG A 303 17.09 -2.67 6.93
C ARG A 303 16.55 -4.09 6.76
N GLY A 304 17.01 -4.79 5.74
CA GLY A 304 16.88 -6.24 5.64
C GLY A 304 17.89 -6.95 6.55
N ARG A 305 17.55 -8.18 6.98
CA ARG A 305 18.49 -9.07 7.70
C ARG A 305 19.18 -10.07 6.76
N GLY A 306 18.74 -10.11 5.51
CA GLY A 306 19.23 -10.87 4.37
C GLY A 306 18.45 -10.39 3.14
N ASP A 307 18.86 -10.82 1.95
CA ASP A 307 18.21 -10.48 0.67
C ASP A 307 17.76 -11.73 -0.11
N THR A 308 17.71 -12.90 0.53
CA THR A 308 17.37 -14.17 -0.13
C THR A 308 15.92 -14.18 -0.63
N ASP A 309 14.99 -13.71 0.20
CA ASP A 309 13.58 -13.57 -0.14
C ASP A 309 13.36 -12.50 -1.21
N ASP A 310 14.04 -11.35 -1.10
CA ASP A 310 13.96 -10.28 -2.11
C ASP A 310 14.48 -10.78 -3.48
N ARG A 311 15.61 -11.50 -3.50
CA ARG A 311 16.18 -12.10 -4.73
C ARG A 311 15.30 -13.20 -5.30
N PHE A 312 14.70 -14.02 -4.44
CA PHE A 312 13.76 -15.05 -4.87
C PHE A 312 12.56 -14.43 -5.57
N TRP A 313 12.00 -13.36 -4.99
CA TRP A 313 10.92 -12.60 -5.62
C TRP A 313 11.35 -12.00 -6.97
N ALA A 314 12.53 -11.38 -7.03
CA ALA A 314 13.08 -10.83 -8.27
C ALA A 314 13.26 -11.89 -9.37
N ALA A 315 13.79 -13.06 -9.03
CA ALA A 315 13.95 -14.18 -9.95
C ALA A 315 12.60 -14.68 -10.48
N CYS A 316 11.60 -14.80 -9.60
CA CYS A 316 10.25 -15.22 -9.96
C CYS A 316 9.60 -14.23 -10.94
N GLU A 317 9.65 -12.93 -10.66
CA GLU A 317 9.03 -11.93 -11.53
C GLU A 317 9.77 -11.76 -12.86
N LEU A 318 11.11 -11.86 -12.87
CA LEU A 318 11.88 -11.88 -14.12
C LEU A 318 11.56 -13.12 -14.97
N PHE A 319 11.44 -14.30 -14.34
CA PHE A 319 11.02 -15.49 -15.05
C PHE A 319 9.61 -15.33 -15.61
N ALA A 320 8.66 -14.80 -14.83
CA ALA A 320 7.30 -14.54 -15.29
C ALA A 320 7.25 -13.52 -16.44
N ALA A 321 8.12 -12.50 -16.45
CA ALA A 321 8.15 -11.46 -17.46
C ALA A 321 8.85 -11.86 -18.78
N THR A 322 9.80 -12.81 -18.72
CA THR A 322 10.70 -13.14 -19.85
C THR A 322 10.58 -14.58 -20.34
N GLY A 323 10.24 -15.52 -19.45
CA GLY A 323 10.30 -16.96 -19.70
C GLY A 323 11.71 -17.55 -19.78
N GLU A 324 12.76 -16.79 -19.43
CA GLU A 324 14.15 -17.27 -19.54
C GLU A 324 14.54 -18.21 -18.39
N ASP A 325 15.06 -19.39 -18.75
CA ASP A 325 15.40 -20.47 -17.79
C ASP A 325 16.43 -20.06 -16.72
N GLN A 326 17.27 -19.06 -17.00
CA GLN A 326 18.25 -18.57 -16.03
C GLN A 326 17.60 -18.00 -14.77
N TYR A 327 16.47 -17.31 -14.90
CA TYR A 327 15.75 -16.74 -13.77
C TYR A 327 15.02 -17.84 -12.98
N LYS A 328 14.45 -18.82 -13.70
CA LYS A 328 13.85 -20.01 -13.08
C LYS A 328 14.86 -20.84 -12.29
N ALA A 329 16.08 -20.98 -12.79
CA ALA A 329 17.14 -21.72 -12.09
C ALA A 329 17.67 -20.98 -10.85
N ALA A 330 17.53 -19.66 -10.82
CA ALA A 330 17.94 -18.83 -9.69
C ALA A 330 16.88 -18.79 -8.57
N ALA A 331 15.60 -18.98 -8.90
CA ALA A 331 14.48 -19.12 -7.96
C ALA A 331 14.44 -20.51 -7.31
#